data_AF-A0A2P5I8P0-F1
#
_entry.id   AF-A0A2P5I8P0-F1
#
_cell.length_a   1.000
_cell.length_b   1.000
_cell.length_c   1.000
_cell.angle_alpha   90.00
_cell.angle_beta   90.00
_cell.angle_gamma   90.00
#
_symmetry.space_group_name_H-M   'P 1'
#
loop_
_entity.id
_entity.type
_entity.pdbx_description
1 polymer ?
#
loop_
_entity_poly.entity_id
_entity_poly.type
_entity_poly.pdbx_seq_one_letter_code
_entity_poly.pdbx_strand_id
1 'polypeptide(L)'
;MGTGQGSKWSLSASLEPPPLPYVRGAHFEIQPHTPPPPFDNTNGYNNPDPNEWNPNPWPFGNHAPKGIVAQYLAHPPRKPRGKTPPEDQVKHDLVVTQQIRCGNDCLAQVVRCRVDGEERVAKIFDPLYVGIARCNKYGFPPTYYSERFYSCEAAVYKRIEESGLNGQ
;
A
#
# COMPACT_ATOMS: atom_id res chain seq x y z
N MET A 1 -11.50 1.01 -38.24
CA MET A 1 -10.23 1.32 -37.56
C MET A 1 -10.53 2.40 -36.52
N GLY A 2 -10.79 2.02 -35.27
CA GLY A 2 -11.07 2.96 -34.18
C GLY A 2 -9.77 3.26 -33.43
N THR A 3 -9.30 4.49 -33.49
CA THR A 3 -8.15 4.95 -32.71
C THR A 3 -8.57 5.14 -31.26
N GLY A 4 -8.16 4.21 -30.39
CA GLY A 4 -8.30 4.35 -28.95
C GLY A 4 -7.48 5.53 -28.45
N GLN A 5 -8.16 6.58 -28.00
CA GLN A 5 -7.56 7.65 -27.22
C GLN A 5 -7.11 7.06 -25.89
N GLY A 6 -5.80 6.83 -25.75
CA GLY A 6 -5.19 6.62 -24.45
C GLY A 6 -5.47 7.85 -23.58
N SER A 7 -6.24 7.66 -22.52
CA SER A 7 -6.52 8.69 -21.52
C SER A 7 -5.19 9.12 -20.92
N LYS A 8 -4.72 10.29 -21.36
CA LYS A 8 -3.58 10.99 -20.80
C LYS A 8 -3.95 11.31 -19.35
N TRP A 9 -3.34 10.63 -18.39
CA TRP A 9 -3.46 10.95 -16.97
C TRP A 9 -3.00 12.40 -16.78
N SER A 10 -3.96 13.30 -16.69
CA SER A 10 -3.73 14.67 -16.26
C SER A 10 -3.27 14.57 -14.81
N LEU A 11 -2.04 15.02 -14.51
CA LEU A 11 -1.56 15.30 -13.16
C LEU A 11 -2.34 16.50 -12.58
N SER A 12 -3.66 16.40 -12.57
CA SER A 12 -4.54 17.43 -12.04
C SER A 12 -4.17 17.64 -10.57
N ALA A 13 -4.19 18.90 -10.14
CA ALA A 13 -3.98 19.32 -8.76
C ALA A 13 -5.12 18.87 -7.82
N SER A 14 -5.77 17.75 -8.12
CA SER A 14 -6.82 17.18 -7.30
C SER A 14 -6.26 16.89 -5.91
N LEU A 15 -6.85 17.56 -4.93
CA LEU A 15 -6.67 17.24 -3.52
C LEU A 15 -7.46 15.99 -3.14
N GLU A 16 -8.45 15.61 -3.95
CA GLU A 16 -9.21 14.38 -3.77
C GLU A 16 -8.41 13.19 -4.32
N PRO A 17 -8.31 12.09 -3.55
CA PRO A 17 -7.75 10.86 -4.05
C PRO A 17 -8.56 10.35 -5.24
N PRO A 18 -7.94 9.66 -6.20
CA PRO A 18 -8.67 8.97 -7.25
C PRO A 18 -9.66 7.96 -6.65
N PRO A 19 -10.68 7.53 -7.43
CA PRO A 19 -11.58 6.46 -7.01
C PRO A 19 -10.81 5.20 -6.58
N LEU A 20 -11.39 4.46 -5.65
CA LEU A 20 -10.76 3.26 -5.10
C LEU A 20 -10.57 2.19 -6.20
N PRO A 21 -9.35 1.69 -6.43
CA PRO A 21 -9.05 0.88 -7.61
C PRO A 21 -9.54 -0.58 -7.49
N TYR A 22 -9.75 -1.09 -6.27
CA TYR A 22 -10.06 -2.51 -6.04
C TYR A 22 -11.56 -2.78 -6.13
N VAL A 23 -12.17 -2.50 -7.28
CA VAL A 23 -13.59 -2.76 -7.56
C VAL A 23 -13.81 -4.16 -8.12
N ARG A 24 -15.06 -4.66 -8.11
CA ARG A 24 -15.40 -5.95 -8.71
C ARG A 24 -14.97 -5.99 -10.19
N GLY A 25 -14.26 -7.06 -10.57
CA GLY A 25 -13.72 -7.27 -11.91
C GLY A 25 -12.34 -6.65 -12.13
N ALA A 26 -11.82 -5.85 -11.18
CA ALA A 26 -10.46 -5.34 -11.27
C ALA A 26 -9.45 -6.50 -11.22
N HIS A 27 -8.47 -6.43 -12.10
CA HIS A 27 -7.45 -7.45 -12.29
C HIS A 27 -6.07 -6.83 -12.09
N PHE A 28 -5.27 -7.47 -11.25
CA PHE A 28 -3.93 -7.03 -10.89
C PHE A 28 -2.96 -8.19 -10.99
N GLU A 29 -1.74 -7.86 -11.39
CA GLU A 29 -0.60 -8.73 -11.22
C GLU A 29 0.06 -8.39 -9.89
N ILE A 30 0.16 -9.35 -8.98
CA ILE A 30 0.74 -9.17 -7.65
C ILE A 30 2.00 -10.01 -7.50
N GLN A 31 2.87 -9.60 -6.58
CA GLN A 31 4.08 -10.35 -6.23
C GLN A 31 4.15 -10.52 -4.71
N PRO A 32 4.70 -11.64 -4.22
CA PRO A 32 4.99 -11.79 -2.80
C PRO A 32 5.89 -10.66 -2.30
N HIS A 33 5.56 -10.12 -1.13
CA HIS A 33 6.32 -9.05 -0.49
C HIS A 33 6.55 -9.38 0.98
N THR A 34 7.80 -9.30 1.43
CA THR A 34 8.14 -9.43 2.85
C THR A 34 7.98 -8.07 3.52
N PRO A 35 7.01 -7.89 4.44
CA PRO A 35 6.82 -6.61 5.12
C PRO A 35 8.10 -6.21 5.87
N PRO A 36 8.49 -4.93 5.84
CA PRO A 36 9.55 -4.46 6.72
C PRO A 36 9.16 -4.66 8.19
N PRO A 37 10.13 -4.80 9.11
CA PRO A 37 9.85 -4.93 10.53
C PRO A 37 8.95 -3.79 11.04
N PRO A 38 7.89 -4.08 11.81
CA PRO A 38 6.89 -3.08 12.20
C PRO A 38 7.37 -2.11 13.29
N PHE A 39 8.34 -2.49 14.12
CA PHE A 39 8.81 -1.69 15.25
C PHE A 39 10.33 -1.59 15.22
N ASP A 40 10.86 -0.44 15.63
CA ASP A 40 12.26 -0.35 16.06
C ASP A 40 12.37 -0.64 17.57
N ASN A 41 13.60 -0.81 18.06
CA ASN A 41 13.87 -1.08 19.47
C ASN A 41 13.55 0.13 20.40
N THR A 42 12.90 1.19 19.88
CA THR A 42 12.79 2.50 20.54
C THR A 42 11.34 3.01 20.67
N ASN A 43 10.34 2.11 20.63
CA ASN A 43 8.90 2.39 20.75
C ASN A 43 8.24 3.05 19.52
N GLY A 44 8.91 3.07 18.36
CA GLY A 44 8.42 3.65 17.12
C GLY A 44 8.19 2.62 16.01
N TYR A 45 7.50 3.03 14.93
CA TYR A 45 7.58 2.27 13.68
C TYR A 45 9.00 2.34 13.14
N ASN A 46 9.54 1.21 12.67
CA ASN A 46 10.91 1.14 12.18
C ASN A 46 11.14 2.15 11.05
N ASN A 47 11.81 3.25 11.37
CA ASN A 47 12.27 4.18 10.37
C ASN A 47 13.41 3.49 9.59
N PRO A 48 13.27 3.30 8.27
CA PRO A 48 14.38 2.80 7.46
C PRO A 48 15.59 3.73 7.57
N ASP A 49 16.74 3.20 7.18
CA ASP A 49 17.92 4.04 6.98
C ASP A 49 17.55 5.14 5.96
N PRO A 50 17.76 6.44 6.27
CA PRO A 50 17.42 7.52 5.36
C PRO A 50 18.08 7.41 3.98
N ASN A 51 19.22 6.71 3.87
CA ASN A 51 19.90 6.43 2.61
C ASN A 51 19.20 5.32 1.80
N GLU A 52 18.47 4.42 2.45
CA GLU A 52 17.67 3.39 1.77
C GLU A 52 16.29 3.91 1.39
N TRP A 53 15.68 4.68 2.30
CA TRP A 53 14.37 5.26 2.11
C TRP A 53 14.15 6.38 3.13
N ASN A 54 13.84 7.59 2.68
CA ASN A 54 13.69 8.73 3.58
C ASN A 54 12.23 8.85 4.06
N PRO A 55 11.89 8.56 5.33
CA PRO A 55 10.52 8.68 5.82
C PRO A 55 9.94 10.10 5.74
N ASN A 56 10.79 11.12 5.61
CA ASN A 56 10.40 12.51 5.49
C ASN A 56 11.11 13.14 4.27
N PRO A 57 10.73 12.75 3.04
CA PRO A 57 11.38 13.22 1.82
C PRO A 57 11.18 14.73 1.60
N TRP A 58 10.15 15.31 2.23
CA TRP A 58 9.82 16.72 2.16
C TRP A 58 9.53 17.23 3.59
N PRO A 59 10.52 17.83 4.27
CA PRO A 59 10.34 18.31 5.63
C PRO A 59 9.13 19.25 5.72
N PHE A 60 8.44 19.20 6.87
CA PHE A 60 7.13 19.78 7.13
C PHE A 60 6.79 21.03 6.28
N GLY A 61 5.83 20.87 5.35
CA GLY A 61 5.28 21.97 4.55
C GLY A 61 6.19 22.52 3.42
N ASN A 62 7.46 22.08 3.34
CA ASN A 62 8.41 22.58 2.36
C ASN A 62 8.65 21.52 1.27
N HIS A 63 8.53 21.94 0.01
CA HIS A 63 8.81 21.14 -1.20
C HIS A 63 7.92 19.89 -1.42
N ALA A 64 6.96 19.60 -0.54
CA ALA A 64 6.01 18.51 -0.75
C ALA A 64 5.16 18.78 -2.01
N PRO A 65 4.97 17.77 -2.88
CA PRO A 65 4.04 17.91 -4.00
C PRO A 65 2.64 18.28 -3.51
N LYS A 66 1.98 19.21 -4.22
CA LYS A 66 0.66 19.74 -3.83
C LYS A 66 -0.47 18.72 -3.97
N GLY A 67 -0.39 17.83 -4.96
CA GLY A 67 -1.41 16.81 -5.23
C GLY A 67 -1.09 15.47 -4.57
N ILE A 68 -2.11 14.77 -4.10
CA ILE A 68 -1.94 13.49 -3.41
C ILE A 68 -1.30 12.43 -4.33
N VAL A 69 -1.69 12.41 -5.62
CA VAL A 69 -1.07 11.58 -6.67
C VAL A 69 0.40 11.89 -6.85
N ALA A 70 0.77 13.17 -6.84
CA ALA A 70 2.17 13.57 -6.98
C ALA A 70 2.99 13.18 -5.74
N GLN A 71 2.40 13.21 -4.55
CA GLN A 71 3.05 12.68 -3.34
C GLN A 71 3.25 11.16 -3.41
N TYR A 72 2.31 10.40 -3.98
CA TYR A 72 2.51 8.96 -4.18
C TYR A 72 3.66 8.67 -5.14
N LEU A 73 3.66 9.33 -6.30
CA LEU A 73 4.66 9.09 -7.35
C LEU A 73 6.06 9.53 -6.93
N ALA A 74 6.16 10.58 -6.11
CA ALA A 74 7.44 11.10 -5.67
C ALA A 74 8.05 10.34 -4.49
N HIS A 75 7.30 9.41 -3.86
CA HIS A 75 7.81 8.61 -2.75
C HIS A 75 7.35 7.14 -2.81
N PRO A 76 7.96 6.31 -3.66
CA PRO A 76 7.52 4.93 -3.89
C PRO A 76 7.68 4.04 -2.64
N PRO A 77 6.95 2.91 -2.58
CA PRO A 77 7.11 1.92 -1.50
C PRO A 77 8.55 1.43 -1.36
N ARG A 78 8.95 1.03 -0.15
CA ARG A 78 10.28 0.47 0.11
C ARG A 78 10.49 -0.79 -0.71
N LYS A 79 11.72 -0.98 -1.19
CA LYS A 79 12.12 -2.28 -1.73
C LYS A 79 12.27 -3.27 -0.57
N PRO A 80 11.87 -4.54 -0.73
CA PRO A 80 12.08 -5.55 0.30
C PRO A 80 13.58 -5.68 0.60
N ARG A 81 13.95 -5.66 1.90
CA ARG A 81 15.34 -5.84 2.34
C ARG A 81 15.72 -7.31 2.35
N GLY A 82 16.92 -7.62 1.84
CA GLY A 82 17.67 -8.83 2.21
C GLY A 82 17.03 -10.15 1.79
N LYS A 83 17.15 -10.47 0.50
CA LYS A 83 17.53 -11.75 -0.10
C LYS A 83 17.39 -11.54 -1.61
N THR A 84 18.25 -12.17 -2.40
CA THR A 84 17.98 -12.48 -3.81
C THR A 84 16.48 -12.78 -3.95
N PRO A 85 15.78 -12.34 -5.01
CA PRO A 85 14.44 -12.85 -5.28
C PRO A 85 14.46 -14.35 -4.97
N PRO A 86 13.66 -14.88 -4.04
CA PRO A 86 13.37 -16.30 -4.11
C PRO A 86 12.96 -16.54 -5.56
N GLU A 87 13.30 -17.68 -6.14
CA GLU A 87 12.79 -18.06 -7.49
C GLU A 87 11.25 -17.91 -7.57
N ASP A 88 10.57 -17.80 -6.42
CA ASP A 88 9.17 -17.44 -6.21
C ASP A 88 8.82 -15.94 -6.35
N GLN A 89 9.51 -15.14 -7.19
CA GLN A 89 8.92 -13.90 -7.74
C GLN A 89 7.88 -14.21 -8.85
N VAL A 90 7.12 -15.29 -8.64
CA VAL A 90 5.98 -15.64 -9.47
C VAL A 90 4.98 -14.51 -9.32
N LYS A 91 4.68 -13.89 -10.44
CA LYS A 91 3.57 -12.96 -10.57
C LYS A 91 2.30 -13.79 -10.48
N HIS A 92 1.42 -13.42 -9.56
CA HIS A 92 0.13 -14.07 -9.37
C HIS A 92 -0.97 -13.18 -9.92
N ASP A 93 -1.98 -13.81 -10.51
CA ASP A 93 -3.15 -13.12 -11.02
C ASP A 93 -4.17 -12.93 -9.89
N LEU A 94 -4.42 -11.68 -9.52
CA LEU A 94 -5.45 -11.32 -8.55
C LEU A 94 -6.66 -10.70 -9.27
N VAL A 95 -7.82 -11.31 -9.11
CA VAL A 95 -9.10 -10.75 -9.60
C VAL A 95 -10.02 -10.46 -8.42
N VAL A 96 -10.45 -9.20 -8.28
CA VAL A 96 -11.40 -8.80 -7.24
C VAL A 96 -12.80 -9.28 -7.62
N THR A 97 -13.41 -10.13 -6.77
CA THR A 97 -14.75 -10.68 -7.00
C THR A 97 -15.83 -9.94 -6.24
N GLN A 98 -15.50 -9.35 -5.09
CA GLN A 98 -16.43 -8.58 -4.26
C GLN A 98 -15.70 -7.56 -3.38
N GLN A 99 -16.27 -6.37 -3.21
CA GLN A 99 -15.86 -5.42 -2.17
C GLN A 99 -16.59 -5.74 -0.87
N ILE A 100 -15.85 -5.98 0.22
CA ILE A 100 -16.40 -6.29 1.55
C ILE A 100 -16.45 -5.03 2.41
N ARG A 101 -15.35 -4.28 2.46
CA ARG A 101 -15.24 -3.01 3.18
C ARG A 101 -14.41 -2.03 2.38
N CYS A 102 -15.02 -0.91 1.99
CA CYS A 102 -14.43 0.15 1.19
C CYS A 102 -14.96 1.52 1.62
N GLY A 103 -14.31 2.59 1.18
CA GLY A 103 -14.73 3.97 1.43
C GLY A 103 -13.61 4.84 2.02
N ASN A 104 -13.82 6.15 2.00
CA ASN A 104 -12.80 7.14 2.38
C ASN A 104 -12.35 7.06 3.85
N ASP A 105 -13.19 6.52 4.73
CA ASP A 105 -12.87 6.34 6.16
C ASP A 105 -12.15 5.01 6.45
N CYS A 106 -11.93 4.18 5.43
CA CYS A 106 -11.25 2.91 5.56
C CYS A 106 -9.78 3.09 5.16
N LEU A 107 -8.85 3.11 6.13
CA LEU A 107 -7.38 3.16 5.92
C LEU A 107 -6.81 1.94 5.14
N ALA A 108 -7.68 1.01 4.74
CA ALA A 108 -7.41 -0.17 3.92
C ALA A 108 -8.73 -0.67 3.34
N GLN A 109 -8.70 -1.29 2.16
CA GLN A 109 -9.87 -1.94 1.56
C GLN A 109 -9.87 -3.44 1.83
N VAL A 110 -11.00 -4.02 2.21
CA VAL A 110 -11.19 -5.47 2.31
C VAL A 110 -12.00 -5.96 1.12
N VAL A 111 -11.48 -6.95 0.42
CA VAL A 111 -12.11 -7.53 -0.77
C VAL A 111 -12.09 -9.05 -0.71
N ARG A 112 -13.09 -9.68 -1.33
CA ARG A 112 -12.98 -11.07 -1.78
C ARG A 112 -12.33 -11.05 -3.15
N CYS A 113 -11.39 -11.95 -3.37
CA CYS A 113 -10.66 -12.07 -4.63
C CYS A 113 -10.40 -13.53 -4.98
N ARG A 114 -9.95 -13.75 -6.21
CA ARG A 114 -9.30 -14.99 -6.62
C ARG A 114 -7.82 -14.70 -6.86
N VAL A 115 -6.94 -15.51 -6.30
CA VAL A 115 -5.50 -15.50 -6.57
C VAL A 115 -5.18 -16.83 -7.26
N ASP A 116 -4.75 -16.78 -8.52
CA ASP A 116 -4.52 -17.96 -9.37
C ASP A 116 -5.70 -18.96 -9.37
N GLY A 117 -6.92 -18.42 -9.35
CA GLY A 117 -8.16 -19.21 -9.34
C GLY A 117 -8.66 -19.62 -7.95
N GLU A 118 -7.85 -19.51 -6.89
CA GLU A 118 -8.26 -19.82 -5.53
C GLU A 118 -8.95 -18.64 -4.84
N GLU A 119 -10.08 -18.89 -4.18
CA GLU A 119 -10.80 -17.83 -3.45
C GLU A 119 -10.04 -17.43 -2.18
N ARG A 120 -9.85 -16.12 -2.00
CA ARG A 120 -9.17 -15.51 -0.86
C ARG A 120 -9.93 -14.25 -0.40
N VAL A 121 -9.64 -13.82 0.82
CA VAL A 121 -10.00 -12.47 1.31
C VAL A 121 -8.71 -11.68 1.48
N ALA A 122 -8.62 -10.56 0.77
CA ALA A 122 -7.47 -9.66 0.85
C ALA A 122 -7.84 -8.39 1.60
N LYS A 123 -6.96 -7.95 2.49
CA LYS A 123 -6.94 -6.61 3.05
C LYS A 123 -5.81 -5.83 2.41
N ILE A 124 -6.15 -4.76 1.72
CA ILE A 124 -5.24 -4.03 0.85
C ILE A 124 -4.93 -2.67 1.46
N PHE A 125 -3.66 -2.45 1.74
CA PHE A 125 -3.12 -1.18 2.22
C PHE A 125 -2.53 -0.44 1.02
N ASP A 126 -3.33 0.47 0.47
CA ASP A 126 -2.90 1.38 -0.58
C ASP A 126 -2.70 2.80 0.00
N PRO A 127 -1.61 3.49 -0.36
CA PRO A 127 -1.44 4.91 -0.08
C PRO A 127 -2.66 5.78 -0.43
N LEU A 128 -3.47 5.39 -1.43
CA LEU A 128 -4.75 6.00 -1.79
C LEU A 128 -5.73 6.16 -0.61
N TYR A 129 -5.63 5.30 0.40
CA TYR A 129 -6.48 5.36 1.62
C TYR A 129 -5.94 6.31 2.70
N VAL A 130 -4.78 6.92 2.49
CA VAL A 130 -4.18 7.82 3.46
C VAL A 130 -4.49 9.26 3.09
N GLY A 131 -5.44 9.87 3.80
CA GLY A 131 -5.86 11.25 3.55
C GLY A 131 -4.73 12.27 3.75
N ILE A 132 -4.67 13.28 2.86
CA ILE A 132 -3.63 14.33 2.84
C ILE A 132 -3.53 15.11 4.16
N ALA A 133 -4.64 15.26 4.89
CA ALA A 133 -4.66 15.93 6.19
C ALA A 133 -3.77 15.21 7.23
N ARG A 134 -3.71 13.87 7.17
CA ARG A 134 -2.84 13.08 8.04
C ARG A 134 -1.37 13.27 7.67
N CYS A 135 -1.06 13.30 6.37
CA CYS A 135 0.29 13.55 5.87
C CYS A 135 0.80 14.92 6.27
N ASN A 136 -0.03 15.97 6.09
CA ASN A 136 0.33 17.33 6.45
C ASN A 136 0.52 17.50 7.97
N LYS A 137 -0.30 16.85 8.80
CA LYS A 137 -0.23 17.00 10.26
C LYS A 137 1.08 16.49 10.86
N TYR A 138 1.64 15.43 10.30
CA TYR A 138 2.78 14.72 10.89
C TYR A 138 4.03 14.73 10.01
N GLY A 139 3.96 15.28 8.80
CA GLY A 139 5.11 15.40 7.90
C GLY A 139 5.58 14.08 7.29
N PHE A 140 4.70 13.07 7.19
CA PHE A 140 5.05 11.78 6.57
C PHE A 140 4.25 11.57 5.28
N PRO A 141 4.87 11.03 4.22
CA PRO A 141 4.20 10.79 2.95
C PRO A 141 3.18 9.66 3.10
N PRO A 142 2.15 9.61 2.24
CA PRO A 142 1.12 8.58 2.31
C PRO A 142 1.65 7.14 2.26
N THR A 143 2.73 6.92 1.49
CA THR A 143 3.36 5.60 1.35
C THR A 143 3.96 5.09 2.66
N TYR A 144 4.52 5.98 3.50
CA TYR A 144 4.96 5.66 4.85
C TYR A 144 3.85 5.06 5.71
N TYR A 145 2.67 5.69 5.69
CA TYR A 145 1.54 5.22 6.47
C TYR A 145 1.01 3.89 5.97
N SER A 146 0.90 3.72 4.65
CA SER A 146 0.42 2.47 4.07
C SER A 146 1.33 1.30 4.44
N GLU A 147 2.64 1.44 4.25
CA GLU A 147 3.62 0.43 4.63
C GLU A 147 3.62 0.16 6.12
N ARG A 148 3.46 1.22 6.94
CA ARG A 148 3.34 1.08 8.39
C ARG A 148 2.15 0.24 8.81
N PHE A 149 0.95 0.55 8.30
CA PHE A 149 -0.25 -0.21 8.66
C PHE A 149 -0.14 -1.66 8.21
N TYR A 150 0.33 -1.88 6.98
CA TYR A 150 0.58 -3.21 6.45
C TYR A 150 1.57 -4.00 7.30
N SER A 151 2.75 -3.45 7.61
CA SER A 151 3.78 -4.12 8.42
C SER A 151 3.30 -4.46 9.82
N CYS A 152 2.67 -3.50 10.52
CA CYS A 152 2.15 -3.72 11.86
C CYS A 152 1.12 -4.86 11.87
N GLU A 153 0.18 -4.85 10.93
CA GLU A 153 -0.87 -5.85 10.87
C GLU A 153 -0.34 -7.23 10.42
N ALA A 154 0.55 -7.28 9.44
CA ALA A 154 1.21 -8.51 9.01
C ALA A 154 1.99 -9.18 10.17
N ALA A 155 2.65 -8.39 11.01
CA ALA A 155 3.35 -8.91 12.18
C ALA A 155 2.39 -9.48 13.24
N VAL A 156 1.22 -8.86 13.43
CA VAL A 156 0.17 -9.40 14.31
C VAL A 156 -0.35 -10.72 13.77
N TYR A 157 -0.67 -10.81 12.48
CA TYR A 157 -1.13 -12.06 11.86
C TYR A 157 -0.09 -13.17 11.97
N LYS A 158 1.19 -12.86 11.69
CA LYS A 158 2.29 -13.81 11.87
C LYS A 158 2.38 -14.30 13.31
N ARG A 159 2.22 -13.41 14.30
CA ARG A 159 2.26 -13.80 15.71
C ARG A 159 1.07 -14.68 16.11
N ILE A 160 -0.13 -14.39 15.60
CA ILE A 160 -1.33 -15.21 15.81
C ILE A 160 -1.12 -16.62 15.25
N GLU A 161 -0.59 -16.73 14.03
CA GLU A 161 -0.25 -17.99 13.38
C GLU A 161 0.80 -18.78 14.18
N GLU A 162 1.92 -18.15 14.56
CA GLU A 162 2.98 -18.76 15.37
C GLU A 162 2.49 -19.23 16.75
N SER A 163 1.43 -18.60 17.27
CA SER A 163 0.83 -18.93 18.57
C SER A 163 -0.25 -20.00 18.46
N GLY A 164 -0.55 -20.51 17.25
CA GLY A 164 -1.63 -21.48 17.01
C GLY A 164 -3.03 -20.92 17.28
N LEU A 165 -3.18 -19.58 17.28
CA LEU A 165 -4.44 -18.88 17.55
C LEU A 165 -5.17 -18.48 16.26
N ASN A 166 -4.77 -19.04 15.12
CA ASN A 166 -5.35 -18.76 13.81
C ASN A 166 -6.69 -19.48 13.56
N GLY A 167 -7.28 -20.10 14.60
CA GLY A 167 -8.63 -20.65 14.56
C GLY A 167 -8.79 -21.90 13.69
N GLN A 168 -7.74 -22.74 13.64
CA GLN A 168 -7.86 -24.11 13.13
C GLN A 168 -8.82 -24.95 13.98
#